data_AF-A0A7J2HZR4-F1
#
_entry.id   AF-A0A7J2HZR4-F1
#
_cell.length_a   1.000
_cell.length_b   1.000
_cell.length_c   1.000
_cell.angle_alpha   90.00
_cell.angle_beta   90.00
_cell.angle_gamma   90.00
#
_symmetry.space_group_name_H-M   'P 1'
#
loop_
_entity.id
_entity.type
_entity.pdbx_description
1 polymer ?
#
loop_
_entity_poly.entity_id
_entity_poly.type
_entity_poly.pdbx_seq_one_letter_code
_entity_poly.pdbx_strand_id
1 'polypeptide(L)'
;MLAAYKVALAIAATLVILYSFQGYYPEFIWLLSNALPPLVAGAAVISSGVSLQKYWRNSKERFSKVWLFFTVGLFLWFLGESVWMGYTLILNVETPYPSVADAFRLIGYLPMFLALYLYVRIFSLVLSKKLAATSLTITALMTIFVSMALINPVLGSGEDLTTMVVDFAYPLLDILLFSVSLLGL
;
A
#
# COMPACT_ATOMS: atom_id res chain seq x y z
N MET A 1 -1.21 21.02 7.47
CA MET A 1 -1.01 20.28 6.20
C MET A 1 0.39 20.46 5.62
N LEU A 2 0.92 21.69 5.44
CA LEU A 2 2.25 21.91 4.85
C LEU A 2 3.42 21.20 5.56
N ALA A 3 3.37 21.07 6.89
CA ALA A 3 4.44 20.40 7.65
C ALA A 3 4.51 18.89 7.36
N ALA A 4 3.36 18.22 7.28
CA ALA A 4 3.30 16.77 7.06
C ALA A 4 3.83 16.36 5.68
N TYR A 5 3.52 17.12 4.64
CA TYR A 5 4.06 16.90 3.29
C TYR A 5 5.60 17.03 3.26
N LYS A 6 6.15 18.06 3.92
CA LYS A 6 7.60 18.26 3.98
C LYS A 6 8.31 17.11 4.71
N VAL A 7 7.71 16.63 5.80
CA VAL A 7 8.23 15.47 6.54
C VAL A 7 8.20 14.21 5.67
N ALA A 8 7.08 13.94 4.99
CA ALA A 8 6.97 12.80 4.08
C ALA A 8 8.01 12.87 2.94
N LEU A 9 8.20 14.04 2.35
CA LEU A 9 9.20 14.26 1.30
C LEU A 9 10.64 14.06 1.82
N ALA A 10 10.93 14.55 3.02
CA ALA A 10 12.23 14.35 3.66
C ALA A 10 12.49 12.86 3.92
N ILE A 11 11.52 12.14 4.48
CA ILE A 11 11.62 10.69 4.69
C ILE A 11 11.88 9.97 3.36
N ALA A 12 11.10 10.29 2.31
CA ALA A 12 11.27 9.69 0.99
C ALA A 12 12.68 9.95 0.42
N ALA A 13 13.16 11.20 0.48
CA ALA A 13 14.50 11.56 0.02
C ALA A 13 15.59 10.81 0.82
N THR A 14 15.45 10.69 2.14
CA THR A 14 16.37 9.92 2.99
C THR A 14 16.38 8.44 2.60
N LEU A 15 15.21 7.82 2.39
CA LEU A 15 15.13 6.43 1.96
C LEU A 15 15.81 6.24 0.59
N VAL A 16 15.55 7.12 -0.38
CA VAL A 16 16.21 7.06 -1.70
C VAL A 16 17.73 7.10 -1.58
N ILE A 17 18.26 8.02 -0.77
CA ILE A 17 19.71 8.10 -0.52
C ILE A 17 20.20 6.80 0.12
N LEU A 18 19.53 6.32 1.18
CA LEU A 18 19.92 5.09 1.88
C LEU A 18 19.93 3.86 0.96
N TYR A 19 18.91 3.68 0.12
CA TYR A 19 18.86 2.54 -0.82
C TYR A 19 19.83 2.70 -2.00
N SER A 20 20.24 3.92 -2.36
CA SER A 20 21.25 4.16 -3.40
C SER A 20 22.63 3.64 -3.00
N PHE A 21 22.93 3.58 -1.70
CA PHE A 21 24.19 3.08 -1.15
C PHE A 21 24.04 1.69 -0.50
N GLN A 22 22.97 0.95 -0.79
CA GLN A 22 22.64 -0.31 -0.12
C GLN A 22 23.77 -1.37 -0.14
N GLY A 23 24.58 -1.40 -1.19
CA GLY A 23 25.70 -2.35 -1.32
C GLY A 23 26.82 -2.17 -0.30
N TYR A 24 26.92 -1.01 0.35
CA TYR A 24 27.97 -0.73 1.35
C TYR A 24 27.62 -1.26 2.75
N TYR A 25 26.35 -1.51 3.04
CA TYR A 25 25.87 -1.92 4.36
C TYR A 25 24.70 -2.92 4.24
N PRO A 26 24.94 -4.09 3.60
CA PRO A 26 23.88 -5.03 3.24
C PRO A 26 23.09 -5.55 4.46
N GLU A 27 23.76 -5.83 5.58
CA GLU A 27 23.09 -6.28 6.82
C GLU A 27 22.15 -5.22 7.39
N PHE A 28 22.55 -3.95 7.36
CA PHE A 28 21.70 -2.86 7.82
C PHE A 28 20.50 -2.67 6.91
N ILE A 29 20.69 -2.72 5.58
CA ILE A 29 19.57 -2.63 4.64
C ILE A 29 18.64 -3.82 4.82
N TRP A 30 19.16 -5.03 4.93
CA TRP A 30 18.33 -6.21 5.15
C TRP A 30 17.48 -6.06 6.42
N LEU A 31 18.08 -5.65 7.54
CA LEU A 31 17.33 -5.40 8.77
C LEU A 31 16.29 -4.27 8.58
N LEU A 32 16.69 -3.15 7.98
CA LEU A 32 15.81 -2.00 7.75
C LEU A 32 14.63 -2.35 6.85
N SER A 33 14.87 -3.03 5.73
CA SER A 33 13.85 -3.44 4.77
C SER A 33 12.85 -4.42 5.37
N ASN A 34 13.27 -5.25 6.32
CA ASN A 34 12.38 -6.22 6.97
C ASN A 34 11.68 -5.66 8.22
N ALA A 35 12.31 -4.76 8.97
CA ALA A 35 11.76 -4.21 10.22
C ALA A 35 10.91 -2.95 10.01
N LEU A 36 11.24 -2.10 9.03
CA LEU A 36 10.58 -0.81 8.84
C LEU A 36 9.11 -0.94 8.36
N PRO A 37 8.77 -1.82 7.39
CA PRO A 37 7.39 -1.91 6.90
C PRO A 37 6.33 -2.19 7.97
N PRO A 38 6.47 -3.18 8.88
CA PRO A 38 5.47 -3.40 9.92
C PRO A 38 5.38 -2.24 10.93
N LEU A 39 6.48 -1.50 11.18
CA LEU A 39 6.44 -0.30 12.02
C LEU A 39 5.63 0.82 11.36
N VAL A 40 5.83 1.04 10.05
CA VAL A 40 5.07 2.02 9.27
C VAL A 40 3.59 1.63 9.21
N ALA A 41 3.30 0.36 8.93
CA ALA A 41 1.94 -0.16 8.90
C ALA A 41 1.27 -0.05 10.27
N GLY A 42 1.97 -0.38 11.36
CA GLY A 42 1.46 -0.23 12.72
C GLY A 42 1.15 1.22 13.08
N ALA A 43 2.03 2.17 12.73
CA ALA A 43 1.77 3.59 12.91
C ALA A 43 0.54 4.06 12.12
N ALA A 44 0.34 3.55 10.89
CA ALA A 44 -0.83 3.83 10.08
C ALA A 44 -2.12 3.27 10.69
N VAL A 45 -2.09 2.06 11.26
CA VAL A 45 -3.22 1.46 12.00
C VAL A 45 -3.57 2.32 13.22
N ILE A 46 -2.58 2.77 14.00
CA ILE A 46 -2.84 3.61 15.18
C ILE A 46 -3.47 4.94 14.74
N SER A 47 -2.89 5.60 13.74
CA SER A 47 -3.39 6.88 13.22
C SER A 47 -4.81 6.78 12.66
N SER A 48 -5.09 5.72 11.88
CA SER A 48 -6.43 5.45 11.35
C SER A 48 -7.41 5.06 12.45
N GLY A 49 -6.98 4.31 13.47
CA GLY A 49 -7.79 3.95 14.64
C GLY A 49 -8.22 5.16 15.47
N VAL A 50 -7.30 6.11 15.72
CA VAL A 50 -7.63 7.38 16.39
C VAL A 50 -8.64 8.19 15.56
N SER A 51 -8.45 8.22 14.24
CA SER A 51 -9.37 8.90 13.33
C SER A 51 -10.75 8.22 13.30
N LEU A 52 -10.78 6.89 13.26
CA LEU A 52 -11.99 6.09 13.36
C LEU A 52 -12.74 6.41 14.65
N GLN A 53 -12.09 6.37 15.81
CA GLN A 53 -12.72 6.71 17.09
C GLN A 53 -13.30 8.13 17.09
N LYS A 54 -12.57 9.11 16.54
CA LYS A 54 -12.99 10.52 16.50
C LYS A 54 -14.17 10.77 15.57
N TYR A 55 -14.20 10.10 14.42
CA TYR A 55 -15.21 10.31 13.37
C TYR A 55 -16.31 9.24 13.34
N TRP A 56 -16.27 8.30 14.26
CA TRP A 56 -17.32 7.31 14.44
C TRP A 56 -18.57 7.95 15.05
N ARG A 57 -19.71 7.76 14.36
CA ARG A 57 -21.03 8.14 14.87
C ARG A 57 -21.93 6.92 14.99
N ASN A 58 -22.14 6.21 13.89
CA ASN A 58 -22.89 4.95 13.84
C ASN A 58 -22.53 4.15 12.58
N SER A 59 -22.93 2.88 12.52
CA SER A 59 -22.63 1.98 11.39
C SER A 59 -23.43 2.28 10.11
N LYS A 60 -24.44 3.17 10.16
CA LYS A 60 -25.22 3.59 8.99
C LYS A 60 -24.55 4.78 8.26
N GLU A 61 -23.80 5.61 8.98
CA GLU A 61 -23.10 6.76 8.43
C GLU A 61 -22.00 6.36 7.46
N ARG A 62 -22.03 6.95 6.26
CA ARG A 62 -21.06 6.64 5.20
C ARG A 62 -19.64 6.99 5.63
N PHE A 63 -19.45 8.12 6.30
CA PHE A 63 -18.12 8.56 6.75
C PHE A 63 -17.54 7.67 7.86
N SER A 64 -18.38 7.14 8.75
CA SER A 64 -17.94 6.15 9.74
C SER A 64 -17.52 4.83 9.07
N LYS A 65 -18.22 4.40 8.01
CA LYS A 65 -17.81 3.24 7.21
C LYS A 65 -16.48 3.44 6.49
N VAL A 66 -16.21 4.65 5.97
CA VAL A 66 -14.91 4.98 5.34
C VAL A 66 -13.77 4.68 6.32
N TRP A 67 -13.80 5.27 7.52
CA TRP A 67 -12.75 5.04 8.50
C TRP A 67 -12.66 3.60 8.99
N LEU A 68 -13.80 2.91 9.10
CA LEU A 68 -13.82 1.50 9.50
C LEU A 68 -13.10 0.64 8.48
N PHE A 69 -13.51 0.72 7.20
CA PHE A 69 -12.88 -0.06 6.14
C PHE A 69 -11.41 0.33 5.94
N PHE A 70 -11.08 1.62 6.07
CA PHE A 70 -9.69 2.07 5.94
C PHE A 70 -8.81 1.48 7.04
N THR A 71 -9.29 1.49 8.30
CA THR A 71 -8.57 0.93 9.43
C THR A 71 -8.44 -0.59 9.32
N VAL A 72 -9.50 -1.29 8.88
CA VAL A 72 -9.45 -2.75 8.66
C VAL A 72 -8.44 -3.11 7.58
N GLY A 73 -8.41 -2.37 6.47
CA GLY A 73 -7.44 -2.58 5.40
C GLY A 73 -5.99 -2.35 5.84
N LEU A 74 -5.74 -1.26 6.56
CA LEU A 74 -4.42 -0.99 7.15
C LEU A 74 -4.02 -2.05 8.19
N PHE A 75 -4.97 -2.57 8.96
CA PHE A 75 -4.71 -3.63 9.92
C PHE A 75 -4.32 -4.94 9.23
N LEU A 76 -5.02 -5.31 8.15
CA LEU A 76 -4.64 -6.47 7.33
C LEU A 76 -3.27 -6.29 6.68
N TRP A 77 -2.98 -5.08 6.17
CA TRP A 77 -1.64 -4.77 5.67
C TRP A 77 -0.57 -4.92 6.77
N PHE A 78 -0.81 -4.38 7.96
CA PHE A 78 0.08 -4.56 9.12
C PHE A 78 0.29 -6.04 9.50
N LEU A 79 -0.76 -6.87 9.46
CA LEU A 79 -0.62 -8.31 9.67
C LEU A 79 0.26 -8.95 8.59
N GLY A 80 0.07 -8.58 7.32
CA GLY A 80 0.92 -9.04 6.23
C GLY A 80 2.40 -8.70 6.45
N GLU A 81 2.71 -7.44 6.75
CA GLU A 81 4.07 -7.00 7.04
C GLU A 81 4.65 -7.68 8.29
N SER A 82 3.84 -7.90 9.32
CA SER A 82 4.28 -8.56 10.56
C SER A 82 4.57 -10.04 10.36
N VAL A 83 3.75 -10.74 9.56
CA VAL A 83 3.98 -12.14 9.19
C VAL A 83 5.24 -12.27 8.34
N TRP A 84 5.43 -11.39 7.36
CA TRP A 84 6.63 -11.37 6.54
C TRP A 84 7.89 -11.12 7.38
N MET A 85 7.88 -10.11 8.25
CA MET A 85 8.95 -9.86 9.23
C MET A 85 9.20 -11.08 10.14
N GLY A 86 8.15 -11.80 10.53
CA GLY A 86 8.27 -13.04 11.30
C GLY A 86 9.05 -14.13 10.56
N TYR A 87 8.75 -14.33 9.27
CA TYR A 87 9.52 -15.27 8.44
C TYR A 87 10.99 -14.85 8.31
N THR A 88 11.26 -13.57 8.05
CA THR A 88 12.60 -13.11 7.70
C THR A 88 13.48 -12.81 8.92
N LEU A 89 12.99 -12.09 9.93
CA LEU A 89 13.80 -11.67 11.08
C LEU A 89 13.75 -12.63 12.27
N ILE A 90 12.63 -13.35 12.46
CA ILE A 90 12.46 -14.22 13.63
C ILE A 90 12.80 -15.66 13.29
N LEU A 91 12.21 -16.18 12.22
CA LEU A 91 12.43 -17.56 11.77
C LEU A 91 13.69 -17.69 10.90
N ASN A 92 14.16 -16.59 10.32
CA ASN A 92 15.31 -16.53 9.42
C ASN A 92 15.23 -17.57 8.28
N VAL A 93 14.03 -17.67 7.70
CA VAL A 93 13.76 -18.55 6.55
C VAL A 93 13.41 -17.73 5.33
N GLU A 94 13.68 -18.30 4.15
CA GLU A 94 13.12 -17.77 2.92
C GLU A 94 11.59 -17.83 3.01
N THR A 95 10.93 -16.71 2.72
CA THR A 95 9.48 -16.65 2.83
C THR A 95 8.88 -17.50 1.72
N PRO A 96 8.03 -18.50 2.03
CA PRO A 96 7.34 -19.29 1.00
C PRO A 96 6.54 -18.35 0.10
N TYR A 97 6.60 -18.50 -1.21
CA TYR A 97 5.86 -17.62 -2.11
C TYR A 97 4.92 -18.42 -3.03
N PRO A 98 3.61 -18.10 -3.07
CA PRO A 98 2.88 -17.17 -2.20
C PRO A 98 2.79 -17.62 -0.72
N SER A 99 2.68 -16.65 0.19
CA SER A 99 2.69 -16.83 1.66
C SER A 99 1.36 -16.46 2.35
N VAL A 100 1.30 -16.72 3.65
CA VAL A 100 0.26 -16.17 4.54
C VAL A 100 0.32 -14.64 4.60
N ALA A 101 1.49 -14.02 4.46
CA ALA A 101 1.61 -12.57 4.38
C ALA A 101 0.90 -12.02 3.13
N ASP A 102 1.01 -12.72 2.00
CA ASP A 102 0.35 -12.36 0.75
C ASP A 102 -1.17 -12.46 0.87
N ALA A 103 -1.69 -13.48 1.56
CA ALA A 103 -3.11 -13.58 1.83
C ALA A 103 -3.64 -12.36 2.61
N PHE A 104 -2.94 -11.92 3.66
CA PHE A 104 -3.33 -10.72 4.42
C PHE A 104 -3.27 -9.44 3.57
N ARG A 105 -2.19 -9.25 2.80
CA ARG A 105 -2.02 -8.09 1.91
C ARG A 105 -3.11 -8.04 0.84
N LEU A 106 -3.32 -9.14 0.13
CA LEU A 106 -4.32 -9.25 -0.94
C LEU A 106 -5.74 -9.03 -0.44
N ILE A 107 -6.11 -9.62 0.71
CA ILE A 107 -7.42 -9.38 1.33
C ILE A 107 -7.53 -7.92 1.79
N GLY A 108 -6.44 -7.31 2.25
CA GLY A 108 -6.35 -5.92 2.69
C GLY A 108 -6.73 -4.88 1.63
N TYR A 109 -6.46 -5.15 0.33
CA TYR A 109 -6.85 -4.23 -0.75
C TYR A 109 -8.35 -4.00 -0.81
N LEU A 110 -9.18 -5.02 -0.56
CA LEU A 110 -10.63 -4.92 -0.68
C LEU A 110 -11.23 -3.85 0.25
N PRO A 111 -11.03 -3.88 1.58
CA PRO A 111 -11.52 -2.83 2.47
C PRO A 111 -10.85 -1.48 2.21
N MET A 112 -9.57 -1.42 1.82
CA MET A 112 -8.94 -0.13 1.46
C MET A 112 -9.62 0.50 0.24
N PHE A 113 -9.89 -0.28 -0.80
CA PHE A 113 -10.60 0.17 -1.99
C PHE A 113 -12.01 0.63 -1.66
N LEU A 114 -12.76 -0.14 -0.86
CA LEU A 114 -14.10 0.24 -0.41
C LEU A 114 -14.09 1.56 0.38
N ALA A 115 -13.10 1.76 1.24
CA ALA A 115 -12.95 2.99 2.00
C ALA A 115 -12.75 4.20 1.09
N LEU A 116 -11.78 4.13 0.18
CA LEU A 116 -11.46 5.23 -0.73
C LEU A 116 -12.60 5.49 -1.72
N TYR A 117 -13.23 4.43 -2.26
CA TYR A 117 -14.39 4.57 -3.12
C TYR A 117 -15.54 5.29 -2.41
N LEU A 118 -15.87 4.89 -1.17
CA LEU A 118 -16.91 5.56 -0.39
C LEU A 118 -16.53 7.02 -0.09
N TYR A 119 -15.27 7.29 0.21
CA TYR A 119 -14.76 8.64 0.45
C TYR A 119 -14.93 9.52 -0.80
N VAL A 120 -14.43 9.08 -1.95
CA VAL A 120 -14.57 9.79 -3.25
C VAL A 120 -16.04 10.02 -3.57
N ARG A 121 -16.93 9.06 -3.29
CA ARG A 121 -18.37 9.21 -3.49
C ARG A 121 -19.04 10.24 -2.58
N ILE A 122 -18.54 10.47 -1.37
CA ILE A 122 -19.06 11.51 -0.48
C ILE A 122 -18.71 12.89 -1.05
N PHE A 123 -17.53 13.03 -1.63
CA PHE A 123 -17.00 14.31 -2.13
C PHE A 123 -17.07 14.45 -3.66
N SER A 124 -17.83 13.58 -4.35
CA SER A 124 -17.80 13.52 -5.81
C SER A 124 -18.29 14.78 -6.51
N LEU A 125 -19.12 15.58 -5.83
CA LEU A 125 -19.68 16.83 -6.35
C LEU A 125 -18.68 17.99 -6.40
N VAL A 126 -17.58 17.90 -5.63
CA VAL A 126 -16.52 18.93 -5.59
C VAL A 126 -15.28 18.53 -6.39
N LEU A 127 -15.28 17.35 -7.01
CA LEU A 127 -14.20 16.90 -7.89
C LEU A 127 -14.12 17.75 -9.15
N SER A 128 -12.99 18.43 -9.34
CA SER A 128 -12.75 19.16 -10.59
C SER A 128 -12.40 18.20 -11.73
N LYS A 129 -12.87 18.50 -12.94
CA LYS A 129 -12.48 17.76 -14.17
C LYS A 129 -10.96 17.73 -14.37
N LYS A 130 -10.27 18.79 -13.94
CA LYS A 130 -8.80 18.90 -13.99
C LYS A 130 -8.13 17.86 -13.08
N LEU A 131 -8.59 17.72 -11.84
CA LEU A 131 -8.08 16.71 -10.91
C LEU A 131 -8.31 15.29 -11.44
N ALA A 132 -9.51 15.02 -11.96
CA ALA A 132 -9.82 13.72 -12.56
C ALA A 132 -8.91 13.41 -13.76
N ALA A 133 -8.67 14.39 -14.64
CA ALA A 133 -7.77 14.24 -15.77
C ALA A 133 -6.31 14.02 -15.33
N THR A 134 -5.81 14.78 -14.36
CA THR A 134 -4.47 14.60 -13.80
C THR A 134 -4.31 13.23 -13.15
N SER A 135 -5.29 12.80 -12.36
CA SER A 135 -5.31 11.47 -11.75
C SER A 135 -5.25 10.37 -12.81
N LEU A 136 -6.05 10.51 -13.88
CA LEU A 136 -6.05 9.56 -15.00
C LEU A 136 -4.70 9.51 -15.71
N THR A 137 -4.10 10.67 -16.01
CA THR A 137 -2.79 10.74 -16.68
C THR A 137 -1.70 10.10 -15.84
N ILE A 138 -1.62 10.42 -14.55
CA ILE A 138 -0.61 9.84 -13.65
C ILE A 138 -0.83 8.32 -13.55
N THR A 139 -2.08 7.88 -13.37
CA THR A 139 -2.41 6.45 -13.32
C THR A 139 -1.98 5.74 -14.59
N ALA A 140 -2.31 6.27 -15.77
CA ALA A 140 -1.95 5.68 -17.06
C ALA A 140 -0.43 5.56 -17.24
N LEU A 141 0.32 6.60 -16.89
CA LEU A 141 1.79 6.57 -16.94
C LEU A 141 2.37 5.50 -16.02
N MET A 142 1.84 5.38 -14.79
CA MET A 142 2.27 4.34 -13.85
C MET A 142 1.91 2.95 -14.37
N THR A 143 0.71 2.75 -14.93
CA THR A 143 0.33 1.46 -15.53
C THR A 143 1.29 1.06 -16.64
N ILE A 144 1.63 1.98 -17.55
CA ILE A 144 2.57 1.71 -18.64
C ILE A 144 3.94 1.34 -18.07
N PHE A 145 4.48 2.15 -17.15
CA PHE A 145 5.78 1.92 -16.54
C PHE A 145 5.86 0.55 -15.85
N VAL A 146 4.88 0.24 -14.99
CA VAL A 146 4.81 -1.01 -14.25
C VAL A 146 4.63 -2.21 -15.19
N SER A 147 3.78 -2.09 -16.21
CA SER A 147 3.59 -3.15 -17.22
C SER A 147 4.90 -3.43 -17.97
N MET A 148 5.62 -2.40 -18.40
CA MET A 148 6.90 -2.57 -19.10
C MET A 148 7.96 -3.20 -18.20
N ALA A 149 7.98 -2.86 -16.91
CA ALA A 149 8.93 -3.40 -15.95
C ALA A 149 8.64 -4.86 -15.56
N LEU A 150 7.36 -5.27 -15.50
CA LEU A 150 6.96 -6.57 -14.94
C LEU A 150 6.64 -7.65 -15.98
N ILE A 151 6.17 -7.30 -17.18
CA ILE A 151 5.73 -8.30 -18.17
C ILE A 151 6.87 -9.26 -18.55
N ASN A 152 8.05 -8.73 -18.87
CA ASN A 152 9.17 -9.56 -19.33
C ASN A 152 9.74 -10.46 -18.22
N PRO A 153 9.99 -9.97 -16.98
CA PRO A 153 10.43 -10.83 -15.89
C PRO A 153 9.43 -11.93 -15.54
N VAL A 154 8.14 -11.60 -15.40
CA VAL A 154 7.11 -12.56 -14.96
C VAL A 154 6.83 -13.62 -16.04
N LEU A 155 6.78 -13.25 -17.32
CA LEU A 155 6.59 -14.24 -18.39
C LEU A 155 7.85 -15.08 -18.64
N GLY A 156 9.03 -14.55 -18.31
CA GLY A 156 10.31 -15.23 -18.45
C GLY A 156 10.71 -16.10 -17.26
N SER A 157 9.99 -16.02 -16.12
CA SER A 157 10.38 -16.69 -14.87
C SER A 157 10.16 -18.21 -14.91
N GLY A 158 9.25 -18.70 -15.76
CA GLY A 158 8.89 -20.13 -15.82
C GLY A 158 8.16 -20.64 -14.58
N GLU A 159 7.61 -19.73 -13.77
CA GLU A 159 6.91 -20.04 -12.52
C GLU A 159 5.53 -20.66 -12.74
N ASP A 160 5.00 -21.28 -11.68
CA ASP A 160 3.66 -21.84 -11.70
C ASP A 160 2.57 -20.76 -11.77
N LEU A 161 1.37 -21.17 -12.17
CA LEU A 161 0.23 -20.27 -12.37
C LEU A 161 -0.14 -19.46 -11.11
N THR A 162 0.02 -20.03 -9.92
CA THR A 162 -0.34 -19.38 -8.66
C THR A 162 0.57 -18.20 -8.39
N THR A 163 1.88 -18.43 -8.53
CA THR A 163 2.93 -17.42 -8.40
C THR A 163 2.71 -16.28 -9.39
N MET A 164 2.49 -16.62 -10.67
CA MET A 164 2.20 -15.64 -11.71
C MET A 164 0.94 -14.80 -11.41
N VAL A 165 -0.13 -15.42 -10.91
CA VAL A 165 -1.36 -14.69 -10.54
C VAL A 165 -1.10 -13.69 -9.41
N VAL A 166 -0.33 -14.07 -8.39
CA VAL A 166 -0.01 -13.19 -7.27
C VAL A 166 0.92 -12.06 -7.72
N ASP A 167 1.91 -12.35 -8.56
CA ASP A 167 2.82 -11.36 -9.15
C ASP A 167 2.09 -10.29 -9.97
N PHE A 168 1.06 -10.68 -10.73
CA PHE A 168 0.23 -9.71 -11.44
C PHE A 168 -0.79 -9.02 -10.53
N ALA A 169 -1.27 -9.67 -9.47
CA ALA A 169 -2.27 -9.10 -8.57
C ALA A 169 -1.73 -7.85 -7.85
N TYR A 170 -0.53 -7.88 -7.30
CA TYR A 170 0.09 -6.76 -6.59
C TYR A 170 0.12 -5.44 -7.40
N PRO A 171 0.81 -5.36 -8.54
CA PRO A 171 0.90 -4.14 -9.33
C PRO A 171 -0.47 -3.65 -9.80
N LEU A 172 -1.37 -4.56 -10.19
CA LEU A 172 -2.71 -4.20 -10.65
C LEU A 172 -3.54 -3.58 -9.51
N LEU A 173 -3.53 -4.20 -8.34
CA LEU A 173 -4.25 -3.71 -7.17
C LEU A 173 -3.65 -2.43 -6.62
N ASP A 174 -2.32 -2.27 -6.66
CA ASP A 174 -1.63 -1.03 -6.30
C ASP A 174 -2.00 0.13 -7.22
N ILE A 175 -1.97 -0.07 -8.53
CA ILE A 175 -2.39 0.94 -9.51
C ILE A 175 -3.85 1.33 -9.28
N LEU A 176 -4.73 0.33 -9.07
CA LEU A 176 -6.13 0.58 -8.79
C LEU A 176 -6.30 1.41 -7.52
N LEU A 177 -5.67 1.01 -6.42
CA LEU A 177 -5.75 1.70 -5.14
C LEU A 177 -5.17 3.12 -5.22
N PHE A 178 -4.03 3.29 -5.90
CA PHE A 178 -3.39 4.56 -6.14
C PHE A 178 -4.27 5.49 -6.99
N SER A 179 -4.92 4.97 -8.03
CA SER A 179 -5.81 5.77 -8.88
C SER A 179 -6.98 6.36 -8.11
N VAL A 180 -7.59 5.60 -7.19
CA VAL A 180 -8.72 6.08 -6.37
C VAL A 180 -8.23 7.02 -5.27
N SER A 181 -7.03 6.79 -4.72
CA SER A 181 -6.47 7.69 -3.70
C SER A 181 -6.17 9.08 -4.25
N LEU A 182 -5.68 9.18 -5.49
CA LEU A 182 -5.45 10.46 -6.18
C LEU A 182 -6.74 11.25 -6.41
N LEU A 183 -7.87 10.58 -6.66
CA LEU A 183 -9.18 11.22 -6.73
C LEU A 183 -9.66 11.72 -5.37
N GLY A 184 -9.13 11.19 -4.26
CA GLY A 184 -9.48 11.62 -2.91
C GLY A 184 -8.71 12.86 -2.41
N LEU A 185 -7.72 13.35 -3.16
CA LEU A 185 -6.90 14.52 -2.80
C LEU A 185 -7.60 15.85 -3.12
#